data_AF-A0AAQ3Q5Y9-F1
#
_entry.id   AF-A0AAQ3Q5Y9-F1
#
_cell.length_a   1.000
_cell.length_b   1.000
_cell.length_c   1.000
_cell.angle_alpha   90.00
_cell.angle_beta   90.00
_cell.angle_gamma   90.00
#
_symmetry.space_group_name_H-M   'P 1'
#
loop_
_entity.id
_entity.type
_entity.pdbx_description
1 polymer ?
#
loop_
_entity_poly.entity_id
_entity_poly.type
_entity_poly.pdbx_seq_one_letter_code
_entity_poly.pdbx_strand_id
1 'polypeptide(L)'
;MTTPRNFLTHSLPPRKAKLFKSLESWAEDNVLPHLKPVEKCWQPQDFLPDPSSEGFYNKVRELHARSKDLPDDYLVGDMIAEEALSTHQTFFNTFDGVRDETRTSATSWATWTRTWMTEEKRPRHPELGQMKRRGTVIC
;
A
#
# COMPACT_ATOMS: atom_id res chain seq x y z
N MET A 1 25.25 -5.78 -26.27
CA MET A 1 24.21 -4.89 -26.84
C MET A 1 22.86 -5.44 -26.42
N THR A 2 22.18 -4.79 -25.48
CA THR A 2 20.84 -5.19 -25.02
C THR A 2 19.79 -4.66 -25.99
N THR A 3 18.93 -5.53 -26.50
CA THR A 3 17.79 -5.17 -27.37
C THR A 3 16.89 -4.15 -26.66
N PRO A 4 16.47 -3.04 -27.31
CA PRO A 4 15.52 -2.11 -26.71
C PRO A 4 14.21 -2.83 -26.40
N ARG A 5 13.73 -2.72 -25.16
CA ARG A 5 12.42 -3.25 -24.77
C ARG A 5 11.37 -2.34 -25.40
N ASN A 6 10.60 -2.82 -26.38
CA ASN A 6 9.47 -2.07 -26.92
C ASN A 6 8.41 -1.94 -25.83
N PHE A 7 8.14 -0.71 -25.40
CA PHE A 7 7.09 -0.42 -24.43
C PHE A 7 5.73 -0.37 -25.14
N LEU A 8 4.93 -1.42 -24.95
CA LEU A 8 3.53 -1.44 -25.39
C LEU A 8 2.68 -0.79 -24.28
N THR A 9 2.04 0.34 -24.59
CA THR A 9 1.07 0.98 -23.69
C THR A 9 -0.35 0.82 -24.26
N HIS A 10 -1.36 0.88 -23.39
CA HIS A 10 -2.77 0.85 -23.77
C HIS A 10 -3.20 -0.34 -24.63
N SER A 11 -2.74 -1.54 -24.29
CA SER A 11 -3.10 -2.78 -25.01
C SER A 11 -4.55 -3.21 -24.78
N LEU A 12 -5.28 -2.56 -23.85
CA LEU A 12 -6.67 -2.88 -23.56
C LEU A 12 -7.60 -2.21 -24.59
N PRO A 13 -8.42 -2.99 -25.35
CA PRO A 13 -9.37 -2.40 -26.27
C PRO A 13 -10.36 -1.47 -25.56
N PRO A 14 -10.71 -0.30 -26.12
CA PRO A 14 -11.60 0.67 -25.45
C PRO A 14 -12.97 0.10 -25.05
N ARG A 15 -13.49 -0.89 -25.80
CA ARG A 15 -14.72 -1.59 -25.44
C ARG A 15 -14.62 -2.33 -24.11
N LYS A 16 -13.45 -2.92 -23.80
CA LYS A 16 -13.19 -3.59 -22.53
C LYS A 16 -12.97 -2.60 -21.39
N ALA A 17 -12.42 -1.42 -21.66
CA ALA A 17 -12.32 -0.36 -20.65
C ALA A 17 -13.70 0.09 -20.12
N LYS A 18 -14.74 0.09 -20.97
CA LYS A 18 -16.12 0.39 -20.55
C LYS A 18 -16.72 -0.64 -19.58
N LEU A 19 -16.18 -1.87 -19.53
CA LEU A 19 -16.63 -2.89 -18.58
C LEU A 19 -16.41 -2.44 -17.14
N PHE A 20 -15.27 -1.79 -16.85
CA PHE A 20 -14.95 -1.31 -15.51
C PHE A 20 -15.95 -0.27 -15.01
N LYS A 21 -16.47 0.57 -15.92
CA LYS A 21 -17.57 1.51 -15.60
C LYS A 21 -18.86 0.78 -15.21
N SER A 22 -19.19 -0.32 -15.87
CA SER A 22 -20.37 -1.12 -15.48
C SER A 22 -20.19 -1.93 -14.19
N LEU A 23 -18.94 -2.09 -13.73
CA LEU A 23 -18.61 -2.82 -12.50
C LEU A 23 -18.44 -1.91 -11.28
N GLU A 24 -18.70 -0.60 -11.40
CA GLU A 24 -18.52 0.36 -10.29
C GLU A 24 -19.35 0.00 -9.04
N SER A 25 -20.64 -0.33 -9.23
CA SER A 25 -21.51 -0.75 -8.11
C SER A 25 -21.08 -2.09 -7.53
N TRP A 26 -20.67 -3.04 -8.38
CA TRP A 26 -20.14 -4.31 -7.91
C TRP A 26 -18.86 -4.11 -7.08
N ALA A 27 -17.97 -3.20 -7.49
CA ALA A 27 -16.77 -2.87 -6.74
C ALA A 27 -17.08 -2.16 -5.42
N GLU A 28 -18.08 -1.29 -5.40
CA GLU A 28 -18.58 -0.67 -4.17
C GLU A 28 -19.03 -1.73 -3.15
N ASP A 29 -19.81 -2.71 -3.60
CA ASP A 29 -20.40 -3.73 -2.73
C ASP A 29 -19.44 -4.87 -2.35
N ASN A 30 -18.43 -5.16 -3.19
CA ASN A 30 -17.61 -6.37 -3.05
C ASN A 30 -16.11 -6.10 -2.89
N VAL A 31 -15.62 -4.92 -3.29
CA VAL A 31 -14.19 -4.58 -3.19
C VAL A 31 -13.96 -3.62 -2.04
N LEU A 32 -14.69 -2.50 -1.98
CA LEU A 32 -14.51 -1.50 -0.93
C LEU A 32 -14.69 -2.02 0.51
N PRO A 33 -15.55 -3.02 0.81
CA PRO A 33 -15.69 -3.53 2.18
C PRO A 33 -14.43 -4.22 2.73
N HIS A 34 -13.47 -4.55 1.88
CA HIS A 34 -12.17 -5.09 2.31
C HIS A 34 -11.21 -4.01 2.82
N LEU A 35 -11.51 -2.73 2.58
CA LEU A 35 -10.77 -1.60 3.15
C LEU A 35 -11.20 -1.41 4.60
N LYS A 36 -10.25 -1.40 5.53
CA LYS A 36 -10.60 -1.07 6.91
C LYS A 36 -10.72 0.45 7.10
N PRO A 37 -11.67 0.91 7.93
CA PRO A 37 -11.72 2.31 8.35
C PRO A 37 -10.40 2.72 9.01
N VAL A 38 -9.93 3.94 8.72
CA VAL A 38 -8.64 4.47 9.19
C VAL A 38 -8.51 4.40 10.71
N GLU A 39 -9.62 4.63 11.42
CA GLU A 39 -9.70 4.63 12.88
C GLU A 39 -9.50 3.23 13.49
N LYS A 40 -9.72 2.18 12.69
CA LYS A 40 -9.50 0.78 13.08
C LYS A 40 -8.16 0.23 12.59
N CYS A 41 -7.42 1.00 11.78
CA CYS A 41 -6.10 0.61 11.33
C CYS A 41 -5.05 0.97 12.39
N TRP A 42 -4.16 0.02 12.66
CA TRP A 42 -2.96 0.28 13.44
C TRP A 42 -2.11 1.38 12.77
N GLN A 43 -1.42 2.16 13.58
CA GLN A 43 -0.51 3.22 13.16
C GLN A 43 0.93 2.89 13.56
N PRO A 44 1.95 3.41 12.84
CA PRO A 44 3.34 3.16 13.18
C PRO A 44 3.68 3.51 14.65
N GLN A 45 3.05 4.56 15.17
CA GLN A 45 3.25 5.00 16.55
C GLN A 45 2.81 3.97 17.58
N ASP A 46 1.89 3.05 17.26
CA ASP A 46 1.46 1.97 18.16
C ASP A 46 2.60 1.00 18.50
N PHE A 47 3.64 0.96 17.65
CA PHE A 47 4.79 0.06 17.79
C PHE A 47 6.11 0.79 18.04
N LEU A 48 6.10 2.13 18.07
CA LEU A 48 7.28 2.94 18.32
C LEU A 48 7.27 3.53 19.73
N PRO A 49 8.45 3.76 20.33
CA PRO A 49 8.55 4.52 21.57
C PRO A 49 7.84 5.88 21.44
N ASP A 50 6.93 6.17 22.37
CA ASP A 50 6.21 7.45 22.42
C ASP A 50 7.18 8.59 22.77
N PRO A 51 7.39 9.57 21.87
CA PRO A 51 8.32 10.69 22.08
C PRO A 51 7.86 11.67 23.16
N SER A 52 6.57 11.67 23.51
CA SER A 52 6.02 12.55 24.55
C SER A 52 6.10 11.94 25.96
N SER A 53 6.50 10.67 26.08
CA SER A 53 6.63 9.98 27.37
C SER A 53 7.98 10.28 28.04
N GLU A 54 7.98 10.48 29.36
CA GLU A 54 9.22 10.61 30.17
C GLU A 54 10.18 9.42 29.99
N GLY A 55 9.63 8.23 29.65
CA GLY A 55 10.40 7.00 29.43
C GLY A 55 10.93 6.81 27.99
N PHE A 56 10.76 7.78 27.09
CA PHE A 56 11.11 7.65 25.67
C PHE A 56 12.54 7.13 25.45
N TYR A 57 13.54 7.80 26.05
CA TYR A 57 14.95 7.43 25.88
C TYR A 57 15.28 6.05 26.46
N ASN A 58 14.55 5.57 27.47
CA ASN A 58 14.74 4.22 28.01
C ASN A 58 14.25 3.17 27.01
N LYS A 59 13.05 3.39 26.45
CA LYS A 59 12.45 2.51 25.44
C LYS A 59 13.28 2.48 24.15
N VAL A 60 13.84 3.61 23.73
CA VAL A 60 14.74 3.68 22.57
C VAL A 60 16.01 2.88 22.83
N ARG A 61 16.61 2.99 24.02
CA ARG A 61 17.81 2.19 24.38
C ARG A 61 17.52 0.70 24.41
N GLU A 62 16.36 0.30 24.93
CA GLU A 62 15.92 -1.11 24.94
C GLU A 62 15.73 -1.63 23.51
N LEU A 63 15.05 -0.88 22.64
CA LEU A 63 14.88 -1.23 21.23
C LEU A 63 16.24 -1.43 20.56
N HIS A 64 17.16 -0.49 20.73
CA HIS A 64 18.51 -0.59 20.16
C HIS A 64 19.28 -1.80 20.70
N ALA A 65 19.17 -2.12 21.99
CA ALA A 65 19.82 -3.28 22.59
C ALA A 65 19.32 -4.61 21.98
N ARG A 66 18.01 -4.74 21.74
CA ARG A 66 17.43 -5.94 21.10
C ARG A 66 17.81 -6.06 19.62
N SER A 67 18.03 -4.94 18.94
CA SER A 67 18.42 -4.94 17.52
C SER A 67 19.90 -5.22 17.27
N LYS A 68 20.76 -5.21 18.30
CA LYS A 68 22.22 -5.43 18.13
C LYS A 68 22.58 -6.81 17.58
N ASP A 69 21.75 -7.81 17.84
CA ASP A 69 21.99 -9.18 17.39
C ASP A 69 21.37 -9.47 16.01
N LEU A 70 20.73 -8.48 15.39
CA LEU A 70 20.17 -8.61 14.05
C LEU A 70 21.26 -8.38 13.00
N PRO A 71 21.32 -9.18 11.93
CA PRO A 71 22.20 -8.91 10.80
C PRO A 71 21.91 -7.54 10.16
N ASP A 72 22.95 -6.84 9.68
CA ASP A 72 22.83 -5.51 9.07
C ASP A 72 21.81 -5.46 7.91
N ASP A 73 21.69 -6.55 7.15
CA ASP A 73 20.80 -6.63 5.99
C ASP A 73 19.37 -7.11 6.33
N TYR A 74 19.08 -7.43 7.59
CA TYR A 74 17.96 -8.29 7.98
C TYR A 74 16.57 -7.77 7.57
N LEU A 75 16.38 -6.48 7.30
CA LEU A 75 15.09 -5.90 6.85
C LEU A 75 15.22 -4.74 5.86
N VAL A 76 16.44 -4.43 5.40
CA VAL A 76 16.70 -3.23 4.57
C VAL A 76 16.01 -3.34 3.22
N GLY A 77 16.03 -4.53 2.60
CA GLY A 77 15.37 -4.77 1.31
C GLY A 77 13.85 -4.57 1.37
N ASP A 78 13.22 -5.05 2.45
CA ASP A 78 11.79 -4.88 2.67
C ASP A 78 11.42 -3.40 2.86
N MET A 79 12.21 -2.66 3.65
CA MET A 79 12.02 -1.22 3.85
C MET A 79 12.10 -0.44 2.52
N ILE A 80 13.14 -0.69 1.71
CA ILE A 80 13.32 -0.02 0.41
C ILE A 80 12.14 -0.32 -0.54
N ALA A 81 11.65 -1.56 -0.55
CA ALA A 81 10.50 -1.93 -1.38
C ALA A 81 9.22 -1.18 -0.96
N GLU A 82 8.99 -0.98 0.34
CA GLU A 82 7.85 -0.20 0.84
C GLU A 82 8.00 1.29 0.55
N GLU A 83 9.21 1.84 0.63
CA GLU A 83 9.46 3.26 0.35
C GLU A 83 9.30 3.60 -1.16
N ALA A 84 9.38 2.61 -2.05
CA ALA A 84 9.17 2.77 -3.49
C ALA A 84 7.69 3.00 -3.88
N LEU A 85 6.80 3.25 -2.92
CA LEU A 85 5.37 3.39 -3.12
C LEU A 85 4.95 4.50 -4.10
N SER A 86 5.73 5.58 -4.20
CA SER A 86 5.48 6.65 -5.21
C SER A 86 5.48 6.12 -6.64
N THR A 87 6.32 5.10 -6.93
CA THR A 87 6.36 4.42 -8.24
C THR A 87 5.14 3.53 -8.46
N HIS A 88 4.65 2.88 -7.40
CA HIS A 88 3.44 2.06 -7.45
C HIS A 88 2.19 2.91 -7.73
N GLN A 89 2.10 4.12 -7.15
CA GLN A 89 0.97 5.03 -7.43
C GLN A 89 0.88 5.43 -8.89
N THR A 90 2.02 5.71 -9.51
CA THR A 90 2.10 6.03 -10.94
C THR A 90 1.68 4.82 -11.77
N PHE A 91 2.04 3.60 -11.35
CA PHE A 91 1.65 2.37 -12.03
C PHE A 91 0.11 2.16 -12.05
N PHE A 92 -0.58 2.27 -10.91
CA PHE A 92 -2.04 2.12 -10.89
C PHE A 92 -2.76 3.18 -11.74
N ASN A 93 -2.21 4.40 -11.78
CA ASN A 93 -2.76 5.48 -12.61
C ASN A 93 -2.44 5.34 -14.11
N THR A 94 -1.82 4.24 -14.55
CA THR A 94 -1.70 3.89 -15.98
C THR A 94 -2.74 2.87 -16.44
N PHE A 95 -3.57 2.31 -15.54
CA PHE A 95 -4.55 1.30 -15.90
C PHE A 95 -5.78 1.89 -16.59
N ASP A 96 -6.03 1.40 -17.81
CA ASP A 96 -7.18 1.79 -18.61
C ASP A 96 -8.50 1.34 -17.95
N GLY A 97 -9.38 2.29 -17.65
CA GLY A 97 -10.72 2.05 -17.12
C GLY A 97 -10.87 2.19 -15.61
N VAL A 98 -9.77 2.23 -14.85
CA VAL A 98 -9.79 2.37 -13.37
C VAL A 98 -8.96 3.53 -12.83
N ARG A 99 -8.19 4.21 -13.70
CA ARG A 99 -7.37 5.37 -13.35
C ARG A 99 -8.20 6.47 -12.68
N ASP A 100 -7.62 7.07 -11.64
CA ASP A 100 -8.15 8.31 -11.05
C ASP A 100 -7.73 9.52 -11.91
N GLU A 101 -8.66 10.03 -12.72
CA GLU A 101 -8.39 11.14 -13.65
C GLU A 101 -8.15 12.48 -12.94
N THR A 102 -8.76 12.69 -11.77
CA THR A 102 -8.71 13.97 -11.05
C THR A 102 -7.90 13.90 -9.75
N ARG A 103 -7.40 12.71 -9.40
CA ARG A 103 -6.79 12.37 -8.09
C ARG A 103 -7.77 12.48 -6.91
N THR A 104 -9.04 12.72 -7.20
CA THR A 104 -10.14 12.92 -6.26
C THR A 104 -11.44 12.31 -6.79
N SER A 105 -11.37 11.47 -7.83
CA SER A 105 -12.56 10.89 -8.45
C SER A 105 -13.37 10.11 -7.40
N ALA A 106 -14.69 10.27 -7.45
CA ALA A 106 -15.62 9.59 -6.56
C ALA A 106 -15.91 8.13 -6.98
N THR A 107 -15.30 7.65 -8.07
CA THR A 107 -15.48 6.25 -8.52
C THR A 107 -14.97 5.25 -7.48
N SER A 108 -15.57 4.08 -7.44
CA SER A 108 -15.21 2.99 -6.52
C SER A 108 -13.75 2.58 -6.74
N TRP A 109 -13.32 2.50 -8.01
CA TRP A 109 -11.93 2.16 -8.34
C TRP A 109 -10.91 3.22 -7.94
N ALA A 110 -11.25 4.50 -8.06
CA ALA A 110 -10.39 5.60 -7.63
C ALA A 110 -10.30 5.66 -6.10
N THR A 111 -11.43 5.47 -5.41
CA THR A 111 -11.49 5.37 -3.95
C THR A 111 -10.66 4.21 -3.44
N TRP A 112 -10.82 3.03 -4.03
CA TRP A 112 -9.98 1.86 -3.73
C TRP A 112 -8.49 2.17 -3.88
N THR A 113 -8.09 2.73 -5.03
CA THR A 113 -6.69 3.05 -5.31
C THR A 113 -6.13 4.00 -4.26
N ARG A 114 -6.85 5.08 -3.91
CA ARG A 114 -6.37 6.03 -2.91
C ARG A 114 -6.30 5.45 -1.50
N THR A 115 -7.30 4.68 -1.08
CA THR A 115 -7.32 4.09 0.26
C THR A 115 -6.23 3.02 0.38
N TRP A 116 -6.11 2.12 -0.60
CA TRP A 116 -5.04 1.13 -0.66
C TRP A 116 -3.65 1.80 -0.61
N MET A 117 -3.43 2.84 -1.41
CA MET A 117 -2.18 3.62 -1.39
C MET A 117 -1.91 4.27 -0.03
N THR A 118 -2.95 4.70 0.69
CA THR A 118 -2.80 5.30 2.03
C THR A 118 -2.42 4.22 3.04
N GLU A 119 -2.92 3.01 2.88
CA GLU A 119 -2.52 1.88 3.72
C GLU A 119 -1.12 1.36 3.43
N GLU A 120 -0.71 1.23 2.17
CA GLU A 120 0.66 0.81 1.83
C GLU A 120 1.73 1.80 2.32
N LYS A 121 1.37 3.07 2.58
CA LYS A 121 2.29 4.02 3.25
C LYS A 121 2.60 3.61 4.68
N ARG A 122 1.77 2.77 5.31
CA ARG A 122 2.01 2.27 6.67
C ARG A 122 2.95 1.05 6.56
N PRO A 123 4.09 1.03 7.27
CA PRO A 123 5.04 -0.09 7.23
C PRO A 123 4.38 -1.43 7.57
N ARG A 124 4.78 -2.56 6.99
CA ARG A 124 4.13 -3.83 7.35
C ARG A 124 4.26 -4.17 8.84
N HIS A 125 3.16 -4.58 9.46
CA HIS A 125 3.19 -5.23 10.77
C HIS A 125 3.81 -6.65 10.64
N PRO A 126 4.79 -7.03 11.49
CA PRO A 126 5.49 -8.31 11.37
C PRO A 126 4.58 -9.55 11.42
N GLU A 127 3.55 -9.57 12.27
CA GLU A 127 2.64 -10.73 12.41
C GLU A 127 1.42 -10.69 11.47
N LEU A 128 1.05 -9.52 10.93
CA LEU A 128 -0.08 -9.39 9.99
C LEU A 128 0.35 -9.47 8.52
N GLY A 129 1.67 -9.42 8.24
CA GLY A 129 2.23 -9.58 6.90
C GLY A 129 1.93 -10.92 6.23
N GLN A 130 1.55 -11.95 6.99
CA GLN A 130 1.08 -13.25 6.47
C GLN A 130 -0.34 -13.17 5.87
N MET A 131 -1.21 -12.32 6.44
CA MET A 131 -2.61 -12.17 5.97
C MET A 131 -2.70 -11.26 4.74
N LYS A 132 -1.85 -10.21 4.67
CA LYS A 132 -1.78 -9.30 3.51
C LYS A 132 -1.30 -10.01 2.24
N ARG A 133 -0.39 -10.99 2.35
CA ARG A 133 0.09 -11.83 1.23
C ARG A 133 -0.99 -12.69 0.58
N ARG A 134 -2.08 -12.98 1.30
CA ARG A 134 -3.23 -13.76 0.78
C ARG A 134 -4.35 -12.88 0.21
N GLY A 135 -4.15 -11.56 0.16
CA GLY A 135 -5.15 -10.60 -0.36
C GLY A 135 -6.47 -10.62 0.41
N THR A 136 -6.49 -11.19 1.62
CA THR A 136 -7.73 -11.51 2.35
C THR A 136 -8.20 -10.33 3.20
N VAL A 137 -7.27 -9.47 3.62
CA VAL A 137 -7.56 -8.27 4.43
C VAL A 137 -6.54 -7.19 4.08
N ILE A 138 -7.04 -5.98 3.87
CA ILE A 138 -6.25 -4.76 3.70
C ILE A 138 -6.34 -4.05 5.06
N CYS A 139 -5.21 -4.12 5.78
CA CYS A 139 -4.97 -3.88 7.22
C CYS A 139 -6.07 -4.20 8.19
#